data_AF-A0A654DUR9-F1
#
_entry.id   AF-A0A654DUR9-F1
#
_cell.length_a   1.000
_cell.length_b   1.000
_cell.length_c   1.000
_cell.angle_alpha   90.00
_cell.angle_beta   90.00
_cell.angle_gamma   90.00
#
_symmetry.space_group_name_H-M   'P 1'
#
loop_
_entity.id
_entity.type
_entity.pdbx_description
1 polymer ?
#
loop_
_entity_poly.entity_id
_entity_poly.type
_entity_poly.pdbx_seq_one_letter_code
_entity_poly.pdbx_strand_id
1 'polypeptide(L)'
;MKTVLIYLYKTLFVVFIFVLITNLAFLKQDDLIFDNIDVPGKDLIQFAIVGDAPYDTLGSTALLERFQSHIDDNNKRSYADFLIHVGDIKKGSTPCELSYYTNTLKVLESSSKKPYLLIGDNEWNDCDHGTDPTIGLEHWESTFTDLNERFINDFDANSQPGRPENIAFLRNSVLFLTINQVDGRIHDSTECQTI
;
A
#
# COMPACT_ATOMS: atom_id res chain seq x y z
N MET A 1 5.80 -10.30 -1.34
CA MET A 1 4.38 -9.91 -1.18
C MET A 1 3.68 -10.96 -0.34
N LYS A 2 2.98 -10.56 0.73
CA LYS A 2 2.11 -11.47 1.50
C LYS A 2 0.69 -11.25 1.00
N THR A 3 0.11 -12.22 0.30
CA THR A 3 -1.33 -12.22 0.03
C THR A 3 -2.02 -12.59 1.34
N VAL A 4 -2.71 -11.62 1.96
CA VAL A 4 -3.52 -11.90 3.16
C VAL A 4 -4.93 -12.24 2.69
N LEU A 5 -5.32 -13.49 2.86
CA LEU A 5 -6.67 -13.95 2.55
C LEU A 5 -7.55 -13.72 3.78
N ILE A 6 -8.50 -12.78 3.69
CA ILE A 6 -9.39 -12.43 4.81
C ILE A 6 -10.82 -12.86 4.48
N TYR A 7 -11.38 -13.75 5.30
CA TYR A 7 -12.77 -14.19 5.20
C TYR A 7 -13.65 -13.38 6.17
N LEU A 8 -14.60 -12.60 5.64
CA LEU A 8 -15.55 -11.82 6.46
C LEU A 8 -16.95 -12.45 6.44
N TYR A 9 -17.35 -13.01 7.59
CA TYR A 9 -18.63 -13.69 7.77
C TYR A 9 -19.81 -12.72 7.89
N LYS A 10 -21.00 -13.21 7.50
CA LYS A 10 -22.28 -12.49 7.37
C LYS A 10 -22.94 -12.22 8.72
N THR A 11 -22.25 -11.52 9.62
CA THR A 11 -22.86 -10.96 10.83
C THR A 11 -22.14 -9.67 11.13
N LEU A 12 -22.88 -8.62 11.54
CA LEU A 12 -22.38 -7.29 11.88
C LEU A 12 -21.30 -7.37 12.97
N PHE A 13 -20.08 -7.69 12.58
CA PHE A 13 -18.87 -7.58 13.37
C PHE A 13 -18.01 -6.54 12.67
N VAL A 14 -17.82 -5.40 13.32
CA VAL A 14 -16.74 -4.48 12.96
C VAL A 14 -15.45 -5.20 13.38
N VAL A 15 -14.90 -6.01 12.48
CA VAL A 15 -13.60 -6.65 12.70
C VAL A 15 -12.53 -5.61 12.40
N PHE A 16 -11.97 -5.00 13.43
CA PHE A 16 -10.77 -4.16 13.30
C PHE A 16 -9.57 -5.10 13.08
N ILE A 17 -9.17 -5.30 11.83
CA ILE A 17 -7.96 -6.05 11.50
C ILE A 17 -6.79 -5.06 11.45
N PHE A 18 -6.01 -5.02 12.52
CA PHE A 18 -4.72 -4.34 12.54
C PHE A 18 -3.67 -5.29 11.95
N VAL A 19 -3.24 -5.05 10.71
CA VAL A 19 -2.09 -5.76 10.13
C VAL A 19 -0.82 -5.05 10.59
N LEU A 20 -0.32 -5.41 11.78
CA LEU A 20 1.05 -5.05 12.18
C LEU A 20 2.02 -5.99 11.46
N ILE A 21 2.71 -5.50 10.42
CA ILE A 21 3.78 -6.24 9.75
C ILE A 21 5.03 -6.21 10.63
N THR A 22 5.00 -6.94 11.74
CA THR A 22 6.24 -7.28 12.45
C THR A 22 6.94 -8.41 11.71
N ASN A 23 8.28 -8.40 11.75
CA ASN A 23 9.18 -9.41 11.17
C ASN A 23 8.90 -10.81 11.75
N LEU A 24 7.81 -11.43 11.32
CA LEU A 24 7.40 -12.78 11.65
C LEU A 24 7.70 -13.68 10.45
N ALA A 25 8.49 -14.72 10.77
CA ALA A 25 8.99 -15.79 9.94
C ALA A 25 8.20 -16.03 8.64
N PHE A 26 8.95 -16.13 7.55
CA PHE A 26 8.48 -16.52 6.22
C PHE A 26 7.77 -17.88 6.29
N LEU A 27 6.43 -17.86 6.35
CA LEU A 27 5.65 -18.96 5.80
C LEU A 27 5.75 -18.85 4.29
N LYS A 28 6.19 -19.92 3.62
CA LYS A 28 6.11 -20.00 2.17
C LYS A 28 4.64 -19.85 1.78
N GLN A 29 4.39 -19.10 0.71
CA GLN A 29 3.05 -18.91 0.17
C GLN A 29 2.35 -20.23 -0.20
N ASP A 30 3.12 -21.31 -0.34
CA ASP A 30 2.62 -22.67 -0.62
C ASP A 30 2.05 -23.39 0.61
N ASP A 31 2.32 -22.92 1.85
CA ASP A 31 1.86 -23.59 3.08
C ASP A 31 0.47 -23.11 3.57
N LEU A 32 -0.10 -22.06 2.95
CA LEU A 32 -1.41 -21.48 3.34
C LEU A 32 -2.43 -21.50 2.20
N ILE A 33 -2.32 -22.47 1.29
CA ILE A 33 -3.32 -22.65 0.25
C ILE A 33 -4.50 -23.44 0.84
N PHE A 34 -5.52 -22.71 1.29
CA PHE A 34 -6.86 -23.29 1.53
C PHE A 34 -7.53 -23.52 0.17
N ASP A 35 -7.05 -24.51 -0.59
CA ASP A 35 -7.43 -24.73 -1.99
C ASP A 35 -8.92 -25.02 -2.21
N ASN A 36 -9.69 -25.32 -1.17
CA ASN A 36 -11.11 -25.67 -1.29
C ASN A 36 -11.90 -25.36 -0.01
N ILE A 37 -11.99 -24.09 0.38
CA ILE A 37 -13.13 -23.69 1.21
C ILE A 37 -14.26 -23.36 0.25
N ASP A 38 -15.09 -24.37 -0.03
CA ASP A 38 -16.42 -24.14 -0.59
C ASP A 38 -17.21 -23.35 0.45
N VAL A 39 -17.31 -22.03 0.27
CA VAL A 39 -18.16 -21.14 1.07
C VAL A 39 -19.43 -20.93 0.24
N PRO A 40 -20.51 -21.70 0.45
CA PRO A 40 -21.68 -21.60 -0.39
C PRO A 40 -22.40 -20.27 -0.13
N GLY A 41 -22.67 -19.51 -1.20
CA GLY A 41 -23.65 -18.40 -1.16
C GLY A 41 -23.14 -17.03 -0.69
N LYS A 42 -21.87 -16.69 -0.90
CA LYS A 42 -21.35 -15.32 -0.72
C LYS A 42 -20.17 -15.01 -1.66
N ASP A 43 -20.21 -13.84 -2.30
CA ASP A 43 -19.13 -13.31 -3.14
C ASP A 43 -17.86 -13.10 -2.32
N LEU A 44 -16.94 -14.08 -2.38
CA LEU A 44 -15.61 -13.99 -1.77
C LEU A 44 -14.90 -12.73 -2.30
N ILE A 45 -14.23 -12.01 -1.42
CA ILE A 45 -13.32 -10.93 -1.80
C ILE A 45 -11.91 -11.43 -1.58
N GLN A 46 -11.08 -11.32 -2.59
CA GLN A 46 -9.66 -11.59 -2.49
C GLN A 46 -8.91 -10.33 -2.83
N PHE A 47 -7.94 -9.93 -2.02
CA PHE A 47 -7.17 -8.72 -2.29
C PHE A 47 -5.72 -8.94 -1.89
N ALA A 48 -4.84 -8.13 -2.48
CA ALA A 48 -3.43 -8.15 -2.16
C ALA A 48 -3.07 -6.92 -1.33
N ILE A 49 -2.14 -7.10 -0.39
CA ILE A 49 -1.51 -6.01 0.36
C ILE A 49 0.00 -6.12 0.19
N VAL A 50 0.65 -4.98 -0.02
CA VAL A 50 2.10 -4.80 0.00
C VAL A 50 2.42 -3.62 0.91
N GLY A 51 3.56 -3.66 1.59
CA GLY A 51 4.16 -2.52 2.31
C GLY A 51 5.66 -2.75 2.36
N ASP A 52 6.42 -1.76 2.82
CA ASP A 52 7.87 -1.88 3.07
C ASP A 52 8.65 -2.36 1.82
N ALA A 53 8.25 -1.91 0.64
CA ALA A 53 8.79 -2.37 -0.64
C ALA A 53 8.72 -1.26 -1.70
N PRO A 54 9.74 -1.11 -2.56
CA PRO A 54 10.87 -2.00 -2.74
C PRO A 54 12.02 -1.84 -1.73
N TYR A 55 12.15 -0.72 -1.02
CA TYR A 55 13.21 -0.55 0.01
C TYR A 55 14.66 -0.58 -0.51
N ASP A 56 14.86 -0.23 -1.79
CA ASP A 56 16.19 -0.24 -2.39
C ASP A 56 17.15 0.75 -1.71
N THR A 57 18.43 0.40 -1.75
CA THR A 57 19.52 1.26 -1.30
C THR A 57 20.16 1.97 -2.47
N LEU A 58 20.68 3.18 -2.25
CA LEU A 58 21.31 3.99 -3.30
C LEU A 58 22.37 3.17 -4.07
N GLY A 59 22.24 3.13 -5.40
CA GLY A 59 23.14 2.38 -6.29
C GLY A 59 22.82 0.89 -6.47
N SER A 60 21.69 0.40 -5.93
CA SER A 60 21.20 -0.98 -6.13
C SER A 60 19.74 -0.97 -6.58
N THR A 61 19.39 -1.86 -7.51
CA THR A 61 18.01 -2.11 -7.99
C THR A 61 17.49 -3.48 -7.58
N ALA A 62 18.22 -4.22 -6.75
CA ALA A 62 17.94 -5.63 -6.49
C ALA A 62 16.59 -5.85 -5.79
N LEU A 63 16.17 -4.94 -4.91
CA LEU A 63 14.88 -5.06 -4.23
C LEU A 63 13.73 -4.53 -5.09
N LEU A 64 13.96 -3.54 -5.96
CA LEU A 64 13.01 -3.15 -7.00
C LEU A 64 12.76 -4.29 -8.00
N GLU A 65 13.82 -4.98 -8.44
CA GLU A 65 13.70 -6.16 -9.31
C GLU A 65 12.95 -7.30 -8.62
N ARG A 66 13.23 -7.53 -7.33
CA ARG A 66 12.47 -8.50 -6.53
C ARG A 66 11.01 -8.08 -6.39
N PHE A 67 10.74 -6.80 -6.20
CA PHE A 67 9.37 -6.27 -6.11
C PHE A 67 8.64 -6.44 -7.45
N GLN A 68 9.30 -6.13 -8.57
CA GLN A 68 8.78 -6.40 -9.92
C GLN A 68 8.44 -7.88 -10.10
N SER A 69 9.32 -8.79 -9.71
CA SER A 69 9.04 -10.23 -9.77
C SER A 69 7.79 -10.62 -8.95
N HIS A 70 7.57 -9.98 -7.81
CA HIS A 70 6.36 -10.21 -7.02
C HIS A 70 5.09 -9.67 -7.70
N ILE A 71 5.16 -8.51 -8.36
CA ILE A 71 4.06 -7.97 -9.17
C ILE A 71 3.77 -8.89 -10.36
N ASP A 72 4.81 -9.38 -11.06
CA ASP A 72 4.65 -10.30 -12.20
C ASP A 72 3.98 -11.61 -11.77
N ASP A 73 4.34 -12.16 -10.62
CA ASP A 73 3.70 -13.36 -10.08
C ASP A 73 2.25 -13.10 -9.65
N ASN A 74 1.94 -11.92 -9.10
CA ASN A 74 0.56 -11.52 -8.84
C ASN A 74 -0.25 -11.44 -10.13
N ASN A 75 0.32 -10.85 -11.17
CA ASN A 75 -0.31 -10.69 -12.47
C ASN A 75 -0.67 -12.04 -13.11
N LYS A 76 0.22 -13.05 -12.99
CA LYS A 76 -0.02 -14.41 -13.49
C LYS A 76 -1.16 -15.12 -12.74
N ARG A 77 -1.24 -14.92 -11.44
CA ARG A 77 -2.21 -15.58 -10.56
C ARG A 77 -3.61 -14.96 -10.68
N SER A 78 -3.68 -13.64 -10.81
CA SER A 78 -4.91 -12.86 -11.02
C SER A 78 -6.05 -13.13 -10.01
N TYR A 79 -5.73 -13.60 -8.79
CA TYR A 79 -6.76 -13.90 -7.78
C TYR A 79 -7.29 -12.67 -7.06
N ALA A 80 -6.51 -11.59 -7.00
CA ALA A 80 -6.91 -10.39 -6.29
C ALA A 80 -7.89 -9.51 -7.09
N ASP A 81 -8.97 -9.09 -6.46
CA ASP A 81 -9.90 -8.08 -6.94
C ASP A 81 -9.22 -6.70 -7.03
N PHE A 82 -8.36 -6.41 -6.06
CA PHE A 82 -7.60 -5.15 -5.96
C PHE A 82 -6.30 -5.33 -5.16
N LEU A 83 -5.42 -4.33 -5.24
CA LEU A 83 -4.14 -4.27 -4.54
C LEU A 83 -4.07 -2.96 -3.74
N ILE A 84 -3.63 -3.02 -2.48
CA ILE A 84 -3.31 -1.86 -1.66
C ILE A 84 -1.82 -1.92 -1.31
N HIS A 85 -1.12 -0.81 -1.48
CA HIS A 85 0.23 -0.63 -0.96
C HIS A 85 0.18 0.29 0.26
N VAL A 86 0.62 -0.18 1.43
CA VAL A 86 0.46 0.51 2.72
C VAL A 86 1.66 1.42 3.06
N GLY A 87 2.25 2.06 2.06
CA GLY A 87 3.39 2.95 2.22
C GLY A 87 4.74 2.26 2.40
N ASP A 88 5.73 3.06 2.74
CA ASP A 88 7.11 2.67 3.00
C ASP A 88 7.76 2.03 1.77
N ILE A 89 7.91 2.83 0.70
CA ILE A 89 8.57 2.41 -0.54
C ILE A 89 10.09 2.48 -0.44
N LYS A 90 10.61 3.23 0.53
CA LYS A 90 12.05 3.37 0.79
C LYS A 90 12.35 3.34 2.29
N LYS A 91 13.63 3.21 2.63
CA LYS A 91 14.10 3.34 4.02
C LYS A 91 14.10 4.81 4.43
N GLY A 92 13.74 5.10 5.67
CA GLY A 92 13.78 6.47 6.19
C GLY A 92 15.19 7.05 6.22
N SER A 93 16.20 6.20 6.38
CA SER A 93 17.61 6.62 6.31
C SER A 93 18.10 6.97 4.89
N THR A 94 17.29 6.76 3.85
CA THR A 94 17.69 7.06 2.46
C THR A 94 17.17 8.43 2.02
N PRO A 95 17.97 9.23 1.29
CA PRO A 95 17.51 10.52 0.76
C PRO A 95 16.27 10.37 -0.11
N CYS A 96 15.40 11.37 -0.08
CA CYS A 96 14.16 11.41 -0.85
C CYS A 96 14.41 11.86 -2.29
N GLU A 97 15.23 11.10 -3.02
CA GLU A 97 15.43 11.34 -4.44
C GLU A 97 14.19 10.92 -5.24
N LEU A 98 13.79 11.73 -6.22
CA LEU A 98 12.68 11.45 -7.14
C LEU A 98 12.78 10.07 -7.84
N SER A 99 13.99 9.53 -7.96
CA SER A 99 14.24 8.20 -8.55
C SER A 99 13.53 7.08 -7.78
N TYR A 100 13.43 7.15 -6.45
CA TYR A 100 12.73 6.15 -5.64
C TYR A 100 11.23 6.10 -5.95
N TYR A 101 10.60 7.27 -6.06
CA TYR A 101 9.17 7.43 -6.36
C TYR A 101 8.87 6.96 -7.78
N THR A 102 9.59 7.50 -8.77
CA THR A 102 9.35 7.22 -10.20
C THR A 102 9.67 5.78 -10.59
N ASN A 103 10.67 5.14 -9.97
CA ASN A 103 10.95 3.72 -10.22
C ASN A 103 9.90 2.82 -9.58
N THR A 104 9.44 3.15 -8.38
CA THR A 104 8.35 2.41 -7.73
C THR A 104 7.07 2.53 -8.54
N LEU A 105 6.72 3.73 -9.02
CA LEU A 105 5.56 3.94 -9.90
C LEU A 105 5.60 3.03 -11.13
N LYS A 106 6.74 2.90 -11.81
CA LYS A 106 6.86 2.01 -12.98
C LYS A 106 6.52 0.55 -12.64
N VAL A 107 6.98 0.06 -11.48
CA VAL A 107 6.67 -1.29 -11.02
C VAL A 107 5.18 -1.42 -10.69
N LEU A 108 4.60 -0.47 -9.96
CA LEU A 108 3.17 -0.48 -9.62
C LEU A 108 2.27 -0.39 -10.87
N GLU A 109 2.67 0.40 -11.86
CA GLU A 109 1.99 0.52 -13.15
C GLU A 109 2.06 -0.77 -13.98
N SER A 110 3.03 -1.64 -13.75
CA SER A 110 3.05 -2.95 -14.40
C SER A 110 2.02 -3.93 -13.82
N SER A 111 1.40 -3.59 -12.68
CA SER A 111 0.38 -4.45 -12.07
C SER A 111 -0.90 -4.50 -12.89
N SER A 112 -1.46 -5.71 -13.05
CA SER A 112 -2.78 -5.94 -13.64
C SER A 112 -3.91 -5.44 -12.74
N LYS A 113 -3.62 -5.21 -11.46
CA LYS A 113 -4.50 -4.60 -10.46
C LYS A 113 -3.84 -3.32 -10.00
N LYS A 114 -4.18 -2.19 -10.64
CA LYS A 114 -3.61 -0.88 -10.30
C LYS A 114 -3.82 -0.63 -8.80
N PRO A 115 -2.76 -0.41 -8.02
CA PRO A 115 -2.89 -0.29 -6.59
C PRO A 115 -3.41 1.08 -6.16
N TYR A 116 -4.06 1.12 -4.99
CA TYR A 116 -4.04 2.33 -4.17
C TYR A 116 -2.77 2.31 -3.32
N LEU A 117 -2.05 3.41 -3.25
CA LEU A 117 -0.81 3.54 -2.50
C LEU A 117 -0.97 4.61 -1.41
N LEU A 118 -0.92 4.17 -0.14
CA LEU A 118 -0.82 5.05 1.03
C LEU A 118 0.59 5.58 1.18
N ILE A 119 0.71 6.81 1.68
CA ILE A 119 2.00 7.41 2.07
C ILE A 119 2.41 6.87 3.44
N GLY A 120 3.68 6.47 3.60
CA GLY A 120 4.30 6.17 4.89
C GLY A 120 5.21 7.31 5.35
N ASP A 121 5.74 7.23 6.57
CA ASP A 121 6.64 8.25 7.13
C ASP A 121 7.94 8.37 6.34
N ASN A 122 8.44 7.22 5.86
CA ASN A 122 9.65 7.14 5.09
C ASN A 122 9.60 8.02 3.85
N GLU A 123 8.43 8.22 3.23
CA GLU A 123 8.25 8.96 1.98
C GLU A 123 8.34 10.47 2.12
N TRP A 124 8.22 11.03 3.32
CA TRP A 124 8.18 12.48 3.51
C TRP A 124 8.72 12.90 4.87
N ASN A 125 8.22 12.33 5.97
CA ASN A 125 8.63 12.70 7.33
C ASN A 125 10.14 12.43 7.56
N ASP A 126 10.66 11.31 7.08
CA ASP A 126 12.09 10.96 7.25
C ASP A 126 13.03 11.59 6.21
N CYS A 127 12.53 12.50 5.36
CA CYS A 127 13.34 13.17 4.34
C CYS A 127 14.33 14.22 4.89
N ASP A 128 14.29 14.51 6.20
CA ASP A 128 15.08 15.55 6.89
C ASP A 128 16.57 15.19 7.11
N HIS A 129 17.16 14.36 6.25
CA HIS A 129 18.60 14.05 6.29
C HIS A 129 19.44 15.12 5.56
N GLY A 130 19.14 16.41 5.78
CA GLY A 130 19.85 17.56 5.21
C GLY A 130 19.11 18.32 4.09
N THR A 131 17.82 18.04 3.90
CA THR A 131 16.94 18.69 2.90
C THR A 131 15.61 19.09 3.53
N ASP A 132 14.91 20.05 2.90
CA ASP A 132 13.55 20.45 3.29
C ASP A 132 12.60 19.22 3.26
N PRO A 133 11.93 18.88 4.38
CA PRO A 133 11.04 17.71 4.45
C PRO A 133 9.89 17.77 3.43
N THR A 134 9.55 18.97 2.93
CA THR A 134 8.51 19.15 1.91
C THR A 134 8.86 18.49 0.58
N ILE A 135 10.15 18.30 0.26
CA ILE A 135 10.58 17.71 -1.02
C ILE A 135 10.03 16.28 -1.18
N GLY A 136 10.03 15.49 -0.10
CA GLY A 136 9.49 14.14 -0.12
C GLY A 136 8.01 14.11 -0.44
N LEU A 137 7.26 15.03 0.16
CA LEU A 137 5.84 15.20 -0.09
C LEU A 137 5.56 15.69 -1.53
N GLU A 138 6.32 16.65 -2.03
CA GLU A 138 6.19 17.12 -3.42
C GLU A 138 6.45 15.98 -4.43
N HIS A 139 7.49 15.17 -4.19
CA HIS A 139 7.79 14.00 -5.01
C HIS A 139 6.70 12.94 -4.93
N TRP A 140 6.12 12.74 -3.75
CA TRP A 140 4.98 11.86 -3.56
C TRP A 140 3.77 12.31 -4.37
N GLU A 141 3.30 13.54 -4.14
CA GLU A 141 2.11 14.11 -4.78
C GLU A 141 2.26 14.14 -6.30
N SER A 142 3.41 14.60 -6.81
CA SER A 142 3.66 14.67 -8.25
C SER A 142 3.77 13.31 -8.93
N THR A 143 4.08 12.24 -8.20
CA THR A 143 4.29 10.90 -8.78
C THR A 143 3.05 10.01 -8.66
N PHE A 144 2.35 10.05 -7.53
CA PHE A 144 1.34 9.03 -7.20
C PHE A 144 -0.11 9.53 -7.21
N THR A 145 -0.37 10.83 -7.34
CA THR A 145 -1.74 11.37 -7.40
C THR A 145 -2.57 10.70 -8.48
N ASP A 146 -2.09 10.68 -9.73
CA ASP A 146 -2.80 10.07 -10.86
C ASP A 146 -3.06 8.57 -10.65
N LEU A 147 -2.14 7.85 -9.99
CA LEU A 147 -2.30 6.43 -9.68
C LEU A 147 -3.46 6.22 -8.70
N ASN A 148 -3.47 6.99 -7.62
CA ASN A 148 -4.47 6.91 -6.57
C ASN A 148 -5.85 7.40 -7.03
N GLU A 149 -5.91 8.46 -7.84
CA GLU A 149 -7.17 8.95 -8.43
C GLU A 149 -7.83 7.90 -9.32
N ARG A 150 -7.05 7.14 -10.10
CA ARG A 150 -7.61 6.04 -10.90
C ARG A 150 -8.23 4.96 -10.01
N PHE A 151 -7.57 4.57 -8.92
CA PHE A 151 -8.15 3.62 -7.98
C PHE A 151 -9.44 4.17 -7.35
N ILE A 152 -9.44 5.43 -6.92
CA ILE A 152 -10.61 6.09 -6.34
C ILE A 152 -11.80 6.02 -7.30
N ASN A 153 -11.57 6.34 -8.58
CA ASN A 153 -12.59 6.27 -9.62
C ASN A 153 -13.05 4.83 -9.93
N ASP A 154 -12.11 3.88 -10.03
CA ASP A 154 -12.42 2.48 -10.36
C ASP A 154 -13.21 1.77 -9.26
N PHE A 155 -13.05 2.19 -8.00
CA PHE A 155 -13.67 1.58 -6.83
C PHE A 155 -14.79 2.41 -6.20
N ASP A 156 -15.16 3.56 -6.79
CA ASP A 156 -16.12 4.52 -6.22
C ASP A 156 -15.76 4.85 -4.76
N ALA A 157 -14.46 5.07 -4.51
CA ALA A 157 -13.95 5.34 -3.19
C ALA A 157 -14.20 6.79 -2.79
N ASN A 158 -14.33 7.03 -1.49
CA ASN A 158 -14.53 8.35 -0.92
C ASN A 158 -13.32 8.71 -0.08
N SER A 159 -12.63 9.79 -0.43
CA SER A 159 -11.55 10.36 0.38
C SER A 159 -12.09 11.07 1.62
N GLN A 160 -11.35 11.00 2.72
CA GLN A 160 -11.66 11.72 3.95
C GLN A 160 -11.40 13.23 3.76
N PRO A 161 -12.35 14.11 4.14
CA PRO A 161 -12.12 15.55 4.13
C PRO A 161 -10.92 15.94 5.01
N GLY A 162 -9.98 16.69 4.42
CA GLY A 162 -8.75 17.13 5.09
C GLY A 162 -7.65 16.06 5.21
N ARG A 163 -7.93 14.81 4.80
CA ARG A 163 -6.99 13.66 4.79
C ARG A 163 -7.21 12.83 3.51
N PRO A 164 -6.92 13.39 2.32
CA PRO A 164 -7.30 12.75 1.05
C PRO A 164 -6.67 11.38 0.80
N GLU A 165 -5.58 11.06 1.50
CA GLU A 165 -4.89 9.76 1.55
C GLU A 165 -5.67 8.66 2.30
N ASN A 166 -6.65 9.04 3.12
CA ASN A 166 -7.57 8.10 3.75
C ASN A 166 -8.79 7.95 2.85
N ILE A 167 -9.08 6.72 2.42
CA ILE A 167 -10.23 6.41 1.58
C ILE A 167 -11.13 5.36 2.21
N ALA A 168 -12.40 5.41 1.85
CA ALA A 168 -13.40 4.41 2.18
C ALA A 168 -14.07 3.91 0.90
N PHE A 169 -14.18 2.59 0.73
CA PHE A 169 -14.91 2.00 -0.40
C PHE A 169 -15.59 0.70 -0.01
N LEU A 170 -16.67 0.36 -0.72
CA LEU A 170 -17.45 -0.86 -0.49
C LEU A 170 -17.20 -1.86 -1.62
N ARG A 171 -16.84 -3.09 -1.26
CA ARG A 171 -16.75 -4.21 -2.21
C ARG A 171 -17.45 -5.43 -1.63
N ASN A 172 -18.33 -6.07 -2.39
CA ASN A 172 -19.13 -7.24 -1.97
C ASN A 172 -19.70 -7.14 -0.53
N SER A 173 -20.28 -5.98 -0.18
CA SER A 173 -20.82 -5.67 1.17
C SER A 173 -19.78 -5.64 2.31
N VAL A 174 -18.50 -5.49 1.99
CA VAL A 174 -17.41 -5.24 2.95
C VAL A 174 -16.93 -3.80 2.76
N LEU A 175 -16.90 -3.06 3.86
CA LEU A 175 -16.31 -1.73 3.91
C LEU A 175 -14.80 -1.84 4.13
N PHE A 176 -14.04 -1.27 3.22
CA PHE A 176 -12.61 -1.08 3.35
C PHE A 176 -12.34 0.37 3.72
N LEU A 177 -11.46 0.55 4.71
CA LEU A 177 -11.00 1.86 5.17
C LEU A 177 -9.47 1.82 5.11
N THR A 178 -8.87 2.83 4.48
CA THR A 178 -7.44 3.09 4.59
C THR A 178 -7.25 4.23 5.58
N ILE A 179 -6.32 4.05 6.52
CA ILE A 179 -5.97 5.08 7.50
C ILE A 179 -4.45 5.20 7.48
N ASN A 180 -3.98 6.35 7.03
CA ASN A 180 -2.62 6.80 7.23
C ASN A 180 -2.50 7.26 8.69
N GLN A 181 -1.69 6.54 9.46
CA GLN A 181 -1.28 6.95 10.79
C GLN A 181 0.22 7.11 10.75
N VAL A 182 0.65 8.37 10.66
CA VAL A 182 2.05 8.74 10.59
C VAL A 182 2.71 8.46 11.94
N ASP A 183 3.76 7.64 11.93
CA ASP A 183 4.79 7.62 12.98
C ASP A 183 5.95 8.52 12.52
N GLY A 184 6.69 9.15 13.43
CA GLY A 184 7.79 10.04 13.03
C GLY A 184 7.95 11.31 13.86
N ARG A 185 8.78 12.23 13.35
CA ARG A 185 9.07 13.51 14.01
C ARG A 185 7.97 14.50 13.70
N ILE A 186 7.63 15.36 14.65
CA ILE A 186 6.78 16.52 14.38
C ILE A 186 7.70 17.63 13.86
N HIS A 187 7.67 17.90 12.56
CA HIS A 187 8.45 18.95 11.90
C HIS A 187 7.82 20.32 12.09
N ASP A 188 6.48 20.38 12.10
CA ASP A 188 5.72 21.58 12.43
C ASP A 188 4.40 21.27 13.14
N SER A 189 3.81 22.28 13.81
CA SER A 189 2.61 22.10 14.62
C SER A 189 1.31 21.84 13.82
N THR A 190 1.35 22.02 12.51
CA THR A 190 0.22 21.87 11.58
C THR A 190 0.25 20.58 10.78
N GLU A 191 1.36 19.84 10.79
CA GLU A 191 1.57 18.56 10.12
C GLU A 191 0.43 17.56 10.37
N CYS A 192 -0.01 17.42 11.63
CA CYS A 192 -1.13 16.56 12.03
C CYS A 192 -2.52 17.05 11.54
N GLN A 193 -2.59 18.12 10.75
CA GLN A 193 -3.82 18.64 10.15
C GLN A 193 -3.86 18.46 8.63
N THR A 194 -2.71 18.21 7.99
CA THR A 194 -2.58 18.12 6.53
C THR A 194 -2.20 16.73 6.02
N ILE A 195 -1.45 15.91 6.78
CA ILE A 195 -1.19 14.46 6.53
C ILE A 195 -1.24 13.61 7.81
#